data_AF-A0A416GGN4-F1
#
_entry.id   AF-A0A416GGN4-F1
#
_cell.length_a   1.000
_cell.length_b   1.000
_cell.length_c   1.000
_cell.angle_alpha   90.00
_cell.angle_beta   90.00
_cell.angle_gamma   90.00
#
_symmetry.space_group_name_H-M   'P 1'
#
loop_
_entity.id
_entity.type
_entity.pdbx_description
1 polymer ?
#
loop_
_entity_poly.entity_id
_entity_poly.type
_entity_poly.pdbx_seq_one_letter_code
_entity_poly.pdbx_strand_id
1 'polypeptide(L)'
;MKKKYVLVPVVLLAAGAATYRLVNQPPSSDLPANEQMYQLLADAGCMACHVAEPKLPFYASFPLAGDLVKEDARLGYRAFDIAPMMEAIKAGTPVSEVDLAKVEKVIQDGTMPMVKYYLVHWGSSILDSEKTIALNWIRDQRAANYPNPLAAAEFANEPVRPIADSIPVDVRKVILGEMLYHDTRLSVDNTVSCATCHGLNTGGVDNKQFSEGIQGLKGGVNAPTVFNAHYNFVQFWDGRAKTLADQAGGPPLNPVEMGHKSFDDICARLAEDAAFTKAFKEVYPDGWTQANITNAIQEFERTLITPNSRFDKYLKGDKAALTQEEITGYELFKQYNCATCHVGENLGGQSYELMGLQGDYFADRNTEITLEDHGRNKETKTERDIHRFKVPGLRNIALTAPYFHDGTKKTLEEAVRDMAKYEVGVELTDQETAQLVSFLKTLTGEYKGKTLTNDNMK
;
A
#
# COMPACT_ATOMS: atom_id res chain seq x y z
N MET A 1 37.51 -55.73 -7.98
CA MET A 1 36.71 -54.89 -8.90
C MET A 1 35.68 -53.95 -8.22
N LYS A 2 35.37 -54.04 -6.91
CA LYS A 2 34.35 -53.18 -6.26
C LYS A 2 34.80 -51.76 -5.83
N LYS A 3 36.11 -51.48 -5.70
CA LYS A 3 36.64 -50.17 -5.23
C LYS A 3 36.55 -49.02 -6.25
N LYS A 4 36.59 -49.30 -7.56
CA LYS A 4 36.53 -48.25 -8.61
C LYS A 4 35.12 -47.64 -8.78
N TYR A 5 34.06 -48.40 -8.48
CA TYR A 5 32.68 -47.93 -8.60
C TYR A 5 32.22 -47.05 -7.43
N VAL A 6 32.90 -47.09 -6.29
CA VAL A 6 32.63 -46.20 -5.13
C VAL A 6 33.43 -44.90 -5.22
N LEU A 7 34.57 -44.90 -5.91
CA LEU A 7 35.44 -43.72 -6.04
C LEU A 7 34.81 -42.62 -6.94
N VAL A 8 34.13 -43.01 -8.02
CA VAL A 8 33.53 -42.07 -8.98
C VAL A 8 32.39 -41.24 -8.34
N PRO A 9 31.42 -41.83 -7.62
CA PRO A 9 30.39 -41.07 -6.91
C PRO A 9 30.98 -40.11 -5.87
N VAL A 10 32.01 -40.54 -5.12
CA VAL A 10 32.66 -39.71 -4.09
C VAL A 10 33.41 -38.53 -4.72
N VAL A 11 34.11 -38.73 -5.84
CA VAL A 11 34.80 -37.64 -6.57
C VAL A 11 33.79 -36.67 -7.17
N LEU A 12 32.68 -37.15 -7.74
CA LEU A 12 31.61 -36.29 -8.26
C LEU A 12 30.91 -35.51 -7.14
N LEU A 13 30.66 -36.12 -5.99
CA LEU A 13 30.11 -35.44 -4.80
C LEU A 13 31.09 -34.40 -4.24
N ALA A 14 32.38 -34.72 -4.16
CA ALA A 14 33.39 -33.79 -3.68
C ALA A 14 33.59 -32.61 -4.65
N ALA A 15 33.60 -32.87 -5.96
CA ALA A 15 33.64 -31.83 -6.99
C ALA A 15 32.38 -30.97 -6.97
N GLY A 16 31.20 -31.57 -6.82
CA GLY A 16 29.93 -30.85 -6.66
C GLY A 16 29.91 -29.96 -5.42
N ALA A 17 30.37 -30.47 -4.27
CA ALA A 17 30.46 -29.71 -3.03
C ALA A 17 31.51 -28.57 -3.12
N ALA A 18 32.63 -28.80 -3.81
CA ALA A 18 33.63 -27.76 -4.04
C ALA A 18 33.08 -26.65 -4.96
N THR A 19 32.44 -27.01 -6.08
CA THR A 19 31.79 -26.05 -6.98
C THR A 19 30.70 -25.27 -6.25
N TYR A 20 29.84 -25.94 -5.48
CA TYR A 20 28.79 -25.28 -4.69
C TYR A 20 29.36 -24.24 -3.71
N ARG A 21 30.46 -24.54 -3.02
CA ARG A 21 31.15 -23.59 -2.13
C ARG A 21 31.87 -22.46 -2.86
N LEU A 22 32.31 -22.69 -4.09
CA LEU A 22 32.96 -21.67 -4.91
C LEU A 22 31.96 -20.67 -5.48
N VAL A 23 30.74 -21.11 -5.80
CA VAL A 23 29.70 -20.26 -6.41
C VAL A 23 28.76 -19.61 -5.39
N ASN A 24 28.69 -20.11 -4.15
CA ASN A 24 27.94 -19.47 -3.06
C ASN A 24 28.92 -18.90 -2.05
N GLN A 25 29.36 -17.67 -2.28
CA GLN A 25 30.14 -16.91 -1.32
C GLN A 25 29.41 -15.61 -1.02
N PRO A 26 29.32 -15.21 0.27
CA PRO A 26 28.72 -13.93 0.60
C PRO A 26 29.50 -12.78 -0.08
N PRO A 27 28.84 -11.63 -0.35
CA PRO A 27 29.53 -10.44 -0.82
C PRO A 27 30.70 -10.06 0.09
N SER A 28 31.75 -9.48 -0.49
CA SER A 28 32.92 -9.06 0.29
C SER A 28 32.52 -8.02 1.35
N SER A 29 33.02 -8.18 2.58
CA SER A 29 32.80 -7.21 3.67
C SER A 29 33.45 -5.85 3.41
N ASP A 30 34.37 -5.77 2.44
CA ASP A 30 35.05 -4.53 2.04
C ASP A 30 34.18 -3.65 1.13
N LEU A 31 33.09 -4.21 0.56
CA LEU A 31 32.16 -3.44 -0.26
C LEU A 31 31.27 -2.53 0.62
N PRO A 32 30.88 -1.34 0.13
CA PRO A 32 29.82 -0.56 0.75
C PRO A 32 28.54 -1.37 0.94
N ALA A 33 27.75 -1.06 1.97
CA ALA A 33 26.56 -1.85 2.33
C ALA A 33 25.54 -1.99 1.18
N ASN A 34 25.34 -0.92 0.39
CA ASN A 34 24.47 -0.98 -0.80
C ASN A 34 25.04 -1.86 -1.91
N GLU A 35 26.37 -1.87 -2.11
CA GLU A 35 27.01 -2.75 -3.10
C GLU A 35 26.92 -4.22 -2.67
N GLN A 36 27.06 -4.51 -1.38
CA GLN A 36 26.82 -5.86 -0.83
C GLN A 36 25.37 -6.30 -1.10
N MET A 37 24.39 -5.44 -0.80
CA MET A 37 22.98 -5.76 -1.04
C MET A 37 22.67 -5.93 -2.53
N TYR A 38 23.19 -5.05 -3.39
CA TYR A 38 23.01 -5.13 -4.83
C TYR A 38 23.58 -6.45 -5.38
N GLN A 39 24.81 -6.80 -4.97
CA GLN A 39 25.45 -8.04 -5.37
C GLN A 39 24.63 -9.25 -4.90
N LEU A 40 24.19 -9.28 -3.65
CA LEU A 40 23.38 -10.36 -3.10
C LEU A 40 22.11 -10.60 -3.93
N LEU A 41 21.35 -9.53 -4.24
CA LEU A 41 20.13 -9.65 -5.05
C LEU A 41 20.41 -10.07 -6.50
N ALA A 42 21.55 -9.64 -7.05
CA ALA A 42 21.99 -10.02 -8.39
C ALA A 42 22.38 -11.51 -8.46
N ASP A 43 23.17 -11.98 -7.49
CA ASP A 43 23.65 -13.37 -7.41
C ASP A 43 22.50 -14.35 -7.10
N ALA A 44 21.55 -13.93 -6.26
CA ALA A 44 20.29 -14.62 -6.02
C ALA A 44 19.37 -14.67 -7.27
N GLY A 45 19.69 -13.91 -8.33
CA GLY A 45 18.96 -13.95 -9.60
C GLY A 45 17.59 -13.27 -9.55
N CYS A 46 17.34 -12.34 -8.63
CA CYS A 46 16.02 -11.71 -8.49
C CYS A 46 15.54 -11.04 -9.79
N MET A 47 16.45 -10.38 -10.52
CA MET A 47 16.15 -9.77 -11.82
C MET A 47 15.88 -10.77 -12.96
N ALA A 48 16.09 -12.07 -12.74
CA ALA A 48 15.75 -13.09 -13.74
C ALA A 48 14.23 -13.29 -13.86
N CYS A 49 13.45 -12.89 -12.85
CA CYS A 49 12.00 -13.02 -12.84
C CYS A 49 11.26 -11.73 -12.48
N HIS A 50 11.89 -10.76 -11.81
CA HIS A 50 11.21 -9.60 -11.24
C HIS A 50 11.42 -8.30 -12.03
N VAL A 51 11.61 -8.37 -13.34
CA VAL A 51 11.75 -7.18 -14.22
C VAL A 51 10.95 -7.37 -15.50
N ALA A 52 10.64 -6.26 -16.19
CA ALA A 52 9.82 -6.28 -17.41
C ALA A 52 10.41 -7.15 -18.54
N GLU A 53 11.74 -7.07 -18.70
CA GLU A 53 12.47 -7.76 -19.75
C GLU A 53 13.60 -8.60 -19.14
N PRO A 54 13.26 -9.75 -18.54
CA PRO A 54 14.23 -10.58 -17.86
C PRO A 54 15.18 -11.24 -18.86
N LYS A 55 16.48 -11.31 -18.51
CA LYS A 55 17.47 -12.08 -19.27
C LYS A 55 17.29 -13.56 -18.97
N LEU A 56 16.46 -14.22 -19.76
CA LEU A 56 16.17 -15.65 -19.60
C LEU A 56 17.38 -16.51 -19.96
N PRO A 57 17.58 -17.66 -19.27
CA PRO A 57 18.66 -18.58 -19.57
C PRO A 57 18.47 -19.26 -20.93
N PHE A 58 19.54 -19.78 -21.54
CA PHE A 58 19.51 -20.35 -22.89
C PHE A 58 18.46 -21.48 -23.07
N TYR A 59 18.23 -22.28 -22.03
CA TYR A 59 17.25 -23.38 -22.04
C TYR A 59 15.80 -22.90 -21.95
N ALA A 60 15.55 -21.60 -21.77
CA ALA A 60 14.20 -21.02 -21.91
C ALA A 60 13.64 -21.13 -23.35
N SER A 61 14.48 -21.52 -24.30
CA SER A 61 14.12 -21.86 -25.68
C SER A 61 13.71 -23.33 -25.88
N PHE A 62 13.91 -24.19 -24.87
CA PHE A 62 13.64 -25.63 -25.00
C PHE A 62 12.14 -25.93 -24.80
N PRO A 63 11.56 -26.89 -25.54
CA PRO A 63 10.16 -27.27 -25.38
C PRO A 63 9.84 -27.70 -23.93
N LEU A 64 8.67 -27.32 -23.43
CA LEU A 64 8.16 -27.59 -22.06
C LEU A 64 8.93 -26.87 -20.93
N ALA A 65 10.25 -27.07 -20.85
CA ALA A 65 11.08 -26.41 -19.83
C ALA A 65 11.10 -24.89 -19.99
N GLY A 66 11.11 -24.40 -21.23
CA GLY A 66 11.11 -22.97 -21.52
C GLY A 66 9.78 -22.28 -21.20
N ASP A 67 8.66 -22.98 -21.35
CA ASP A 67 7.34 -22.42 -21.03
C ASP A 67 7.18 -22.23 -19.51
N LEU A 68 7.68 -23.17 -18.72
CA LEU A 68 7.71 -23.05 -17.25
C LEU A 68 8.57 -21.86 -16.79
N VAL A 69 9.76 -21.68 -17.37
CA VAL A 69 10.65 -20.56 -17.02
C VAL A 69 10.01 -19.22 -17.37
N LYS A 70 9.37 -19.11 -18.54
CA LYS A 70 8.67 -17.89 -18.96
C LYS A 70 7.48 -17.59 -18.07
N GLU A 71 6.73 -18.62 -17.67
CA GLU A 71 5.60 -18.46 -16.76
C GLU A 71 6.06 -18.01 -15.36
N ASP A 72 7.13 -18.59 -14.83
CA ASP A 72 7.71 -18.16 -13.56
C ASP A 72 8.21 -16.71 -13.60
N ALA A 73 8.86 -16.31 -14.70
CA ALA A 73 9.27 -14.92 -14.89
C ALA A 73 8.06 -13.97 -15.02
N ARG A 74 7.01 -14.38 -15.75
CA ARG A 74 5.77 -13.61 -15.87
C ARG A 74 5.09 -13.43 -14.51
N LEU A 75 4.94 -14.49 -13.73
CA LEU A 75 4.34 -14.46 -12.40
C LEU A 75 5.21 -13.68 -11.41
N GLY A 76 6.53 -13.83 -11.47
CA GLY A 76 7.48 -13.05 -10.65
C GLY A 76 7.33 -11.55 -10.88
N TYR A 77 7.38 -11.11 -12.14
CA TYR A 77 7.23 -9.69 -12.50
C TYR A 77 5.82 -9.16 -12.19
N ARG A 78 4.80 -10.02 -12.32
CA ARG A 78 3.42 -9.71 -11.91
C ARG A 78 3.32 -9.49 -10.39
N ALA A 79 4.02 -10.28 -9.58
CA ALA A 79 4.02 -10.09 -8.12
C ALA A 79 4.83 -8.87 -7.68
N PHE A 80 6.00 -8.68 -8.28
CA PHE A 80 6.96 -7.67 -7.84
C PHE A 80 7.88 -7.25 -8.99
N ASP A 81 7.97 -5.93 -9.21
CA ASP A 81 8.95 -5.32 -10.10
C ASP A 81 10.11 -4.76 -9.24
N ILE A 82 11.25 -5.44 -9.26
CA ILE A 82 12.42 -5.10 -8.45
C ILE A 82 13.28 -4.00 -9.09
N ALA A 83 13.04 -3.67 -10.38
CA ALA A 83 13.91 -2.73 -11.09
C ALA A 83 14.05 -1.36 -10.39
N PRO A 84 12.97 -0.72 -9.90
CA PRO A 84 13.09 0.55 -9.16
C PRO A 84 13.93 0.43 -7.89
N MET A 85 13.81 -0.68 -7.15
CA MET A 85 14.61 -0.96 -5.97
C MET A 85 16.09 -1.12 -6.33
N MET A 86 16.42 -1.89 -7.37
CA MET A 86 17.81 -2.09 -7.81
C MET A 86 18.48 -0.78 -8.22
N GLU A 87 17.75 0.10 -8.92
CA GLU A 87 18.25 1.43 -9.28
C GLU A 87 18.44 2.32 -8.05
N ALA A 88 17.50 2.30 -7.08
CA ALA A 88 17.63 3.07 -5.85
C ALA A 88 18.84 2.62 -5.00
N ILE A 89 19.08 1.31 -4.87
CA ILE A 89 20.25 0.77 -4.16
C ILE A 89 21.53 1.27 -4.81
N LYS A 90 21.62 1.16 -6.15
CA LYS A 90 22.79 1.58 -6.94
C LYS A 90 23.03 3.09 -6.86
N ALA A 91 21.96 3.88 -6.85
CA ALA A 91 22.03 5.35 -6.76
C ALA A 91 22.26 5.86 -5.33
N GLY A 92 22.13 5.01 -4.31
CA GLY A 92 22.19 5.42 -2.91
C GLY A 92 21.00 6.28 -2.47
N THR A 93 19.86 6.16 -3.16
CA THR A 93 18.62 6.86 -2.82
C THR A 93 17.71 5.97 -1.97
N PRO A 94 16.75 6.53 -1.21
CA PRO A 94 15.82 5.75 -0.41
C PRO A 94 15.08 4.69 -1.25
N VAL A 95 15.11 3.43 -0.79
CA VAL A 95 14.29 2.33 -1.33
C VAL A 95 12.93 2.36 -0.64
N SER A 96 11.84 2.18 -1.39
CA SER A 96 10.49 2.29 -0.82
C SER A 96 10.24 1.32 0.34
N GLU A 97 9.39 1.71 1.31
CA GLU A 97 9.09 0.84 2.47
C GLU A 97 8.43 -0.48 2.06
N VAL A 98 7.62 -0.45 0.99
CA VAL A 98 6.97 -1.63 0.40
C VAL A 98 8.01 -2.60 -0.16
N ASP A 99 8.98 -2.10 -0.93
CA ASP A 99 10.01 -2.97 -1.52
C ASP A 99 10.90 -3.57 -0.42
N LEU A 100 11.26 -2.77 0.60
CA LEU A 100 11.97 -3.25 1.78
C LEU A 100 11.18 -4.34 2.51
N ALA A 101 9.87 -4.16 2.72
CA ALA A 101 9.02 -5.14 3.39
C ALA A 101 8.87 -6.44 2.58
N LYS A 102 8.67 -6.36 1.25
CA LYS A 102 8.58 -7.52 0.37
C LYS A 102 9.87 -8.33 0.38
N VAL A 103 11.02 -7.68 0.19
CA VAL A 103 12.33 -8.35 0.16
C VAL A 103 12.69 -8.92 1.53
N GLU A 104 12.43 -8.18 2.61
CA GLU A 104 12.63 -8.69 3.97
C GLU A 104 11.84 -9.97 4.20
N LYS A 105 10.54 -9.97 3.84
CA LYS A 105 9.65 -11.08 4.10
C LYS A 105 10.08 -12.36 3.38
N VAL A 106 10.40 -12.28 2.09
CA VAL A 106 10.81 -13.48 1.33
C VAL A 106 12.16 -14.04 1.78
N ILE A 107 13.07 -13.18 2.26
CA ILE A 107 14.35 -13.58 2.85
C ILE A 107 14.15 -14.20 4.24
N GLN A 108 13.29 -13.61 5.08
CA GLN A 108 12.95 -14.14 6.41
C GLN A 108 12.32 -15.52 6.30
N ASP A 109 11.39 -15.71 5.38
CA ASP A 109 10.68 -16.98 5.18
C ASP A 109 11.49 -18.00 4.37
N GLY A 110 12.54 -17.57 3.66
CA GLY A 110 13.31 -18.44 2.77
C GLY A 110 12.50 -18.91 1.55
N THR A 111 11.50 -18.12 1.13
CA THR A 111 10.63 -18.44 -0.01
C THR A 111 11.22 -18.00 -1.34
N MET A 112 12.21 -17.10 -1.31
CA MET A 112 12.98 -16.68 -2.48
C MET A 112 14.49 -16.79 -2.27
N PRO A 113 15.25 -17.17 -3.31
CA PRO A 113 14.76 -17.68 -4.59
C PRO A 113 14.04 -19.03 -4.45
N MET A 114 13.09 -19.32 -5.33
CA MET A 114 12.30 -20.55 -5.26
C MET A 114 13.20 -21.79 -5.28
N VAL A 115 12.84 -22.85 -4.53
CA VAL A 115 13.60 -24.11 -4.48
C VAL A 115 13.93 -24.66 -5.87
N LYS A 116 12.93 -24.67 -6.77
CA LYS A 116 13.10 -25.11 -8.16
C LYS A 116 14.13 -24.28 -8.94
N TYR A 117 14.30 -23.01 -8.61
CA TYR A 117 15.25 -22.11 -9.28
C TYR A 117 16.68 -22.44 -8.86
N TYR A 118 17.00 -22.39 -7.56
CA TYR A 118 18.38 -22.62 -7.12
C TYR A 118 18.86 -24.08 -7.24
N LEU A 119 17.95 -25.05 -7.42
CA LEU A 119 18.32 -26.42 -7.80
C LEU A 119 18.98 -26.51 -9.19
N VAL A 120 18.69 -25.55 -10.08
CA VAL A 120 19.31 -25.42 -11.41
C VAL A 120 20.38 -24.34 -11.40
N HIS A 121 20.20 -23.30 -10.59
CA HIS A 121 21.12 -22.18 -10.41
C HIS A 121 21.81 -22.28 -9.04
N TRP A 122 22.80 -23.16 -8.94
CA TRP A 122 23.41 -23.49 -7.64
C TRP A 122 24.03 -22.30 -6.91
N GLY A 123 24.41 -21.23 -7.61
CA GLY A 123 24.94 -19.99 -7.02
C GLY A 123 23.90 -18.98 -6.58
N SER A 124 22.60 -19.31 -6.67
CA SER A 124 21.51 -18.39 -6.33
C SER A 124 20.84 -18.72 -4.99
N SER A 125 21.36 -19.68 -4.22
CA SER A 125 20.83 -19.92 -2.87
C SER A 125 21.33 -18.84 -1.91
N ILE A 126 20.43 -18.27 -1.09
CA ILE A 126 20.80 -17.32 -0.05
C ILE A 126 21.24 -18.09 1.20
N LEU A 127 22.49 -17.91 1.61
CA LEU A 127 23.10 -18.48 2.81
C LEU A 127 22.64 -17.73 4.08
N ASP A 128 22.75 -18.36 5.26
CA ASP A 128 22.43 -17.71 6.55
C ASP A 128 23.22 -16.42 6.80
N SER A 129 24.48 -16.38 6.34
CA SER A 129 25.31 -15.18 6.42
C SER A 129 24.81 -14.07 5.52
N GLU A 130 24.37 -14.39 4.30
CA GLU A 130 23.81 -13.44 3.34
C GLU A 130 22.45 -12.93 3.82
N LYS A 131 21.61 -13.81 4.36
CA LYS A 131 20.38 -13.46 5.05
C LYS A 131 20.64 -12.44 6.16
N THR A 132 21.67 -12.66 6.99
CA THR A 132 22.03 -11.72 8.05
C THR A 132 22.47 -10.35 7.49
N ILE A 133 23.26 -10.34 6.42
CA ILE A 133 23.67 -9.10 5.73
C ILE A 133 22.45 -8.34 5.20
N ALA A 134 21.57 -9.02 4.47
CA ALA A 134 20.37 -8.41 3.89
C ALA A 134 19.43 -7.85 4.96
N LEU A 135 19.13 -8.61 6.03
CA LEU A 135 18.23 -8.16 7.08
C LEU A 135 18.80 -6.98 7.88
N ASN A 136 20.11 -6.96 8.14
CA ASN A 136 20.77 -5.81 8.75
C ASN A 136 20.72 -4.58 7.82
N TRP A 137 20.99 -4.76 6.53
CA TRP A 137 20.90 -3.68 5.55
C TRP A 137 19.49 -3.09 5.49
N ILE A 138 18.44 -3.92 5.44
CA ILE A 138 17.04 -3.46 5.43
C ILE A 138 16.72 -2.65 6.69
N ARG A 139 17.12 -3.16 7.86
CA ARG A 139 16.94 -2.44 9.14
C ARG A 139 17.62 -1.07 9.10
N ASP A 140 18.85 -1.01 8.61
CA ASP A 140 19.63 0.22 8.57
C ASP A 140 19.05 1.20 7.53
N GLN A 141 18.53 0.72 6.39
CA GLN A 141 17.80 1.55 5.42
C GLN A 141 16.53 2.15 6.00
N ARG A 142 15.73 1.36 6.75
CA ARG A 142 14.54 1.88 7.43
C ARG A 142 14.92 2.94 8.45
N ALA A 143 15.91 2.67 9.30
CA ALA A 143 16.36 3.60 10.32
C ALA A 143 16.85 4.93 9.73
N ALA A 144 17.57 4.88 8.60
CA ALA A 144 18.15 6.06 7.97
C ALA A 144 17.12 6.90 7.19
N ASN A 145 16.26 6.26 6.41
CA ASN A 145 15.39 6.96 5.47
C ASN A 145 13.97 7.19 5.99
N TYR A 146 13.55 6.39 6.95
CA TYR A 146 12.19 6.35 7.43
C TYR A 146 12.13 6.16 8.94
N PRO A 147 12.69 7.11 9.72
CA PRO A 147 12.80 6.97 11.16
C PRO A 147 11.42 6.82 11.81
N ASN A 148 11.33 5.93 12.79
CA ASN A 148 10.11 5.67 13.56
C ASN A 148 10.28 6.13 15.03
N PRO A 149 10.37 7.44 15.29
CA PRO A 149 10.72 7.97 16.62
C PRO A 149 9.61 7.77 17.67
N LEU A 150 8.39 7.45 17.24
CA LEU A 150 7.26 7.21 18.14
C LEU A 150 7.22 5.78 18.66
N ALA A 151 7.79 4.82 17.94
CA ALA A 151 7.77 3.44 18.34
C ALA A 151 8.72 3.15 19.51
N ALA A 152 8.32 2.22 20.38
CA ALA A 152 9.24 1.61 21.34
C ALA A 152 10.36 0.85 20.62
N ALA A 153 11.51 0.66 21.29
CA ALA A 153 12.72 0.13 20.67
C ALA A 153 12.53 -1.23 19.98
N GLU A 154 11.72 -2.14 20.56
CA GLU A 154 11.40 -3.43 19.94
C GLU A 154 10.60 -3.34 18.64
N PHE A 155 9.90 -2.23 18.40
CA PHE A 155 9.10 -1.99 17.20
C PHE A 155 9.76 -1.02 16.22
N ALA A 156 10.99 -0.58 16.50
CA ALA A 156 11.69 0.41 15.67
C ALA A 156 11.89 -0.05 14.21
N ASN A 157 11.94 -1.36 13.96
CA ASN A 157 12.09 -1.95 12.62
C ASN A 157 10.77 -2.54 12.05
N GLU A 158 9.63 -2.38 12.72
CA GLU A 158 8.37 -2.89 12.17
C GLU A 158 8.01 -2.15 10.86
N PRO A 159 7.39 -2.86 9.88
CA PRO A 159 6.97 -2.25 8.62
C PRO A 159 5.75 -1.33 8.76
N VAL A 160 5.14 -1.26 9.96
CA VAL A 160 3.98 -0.41 10.28
C VAL A 160 4.33 0.54 11.41
N ARG A 161 3.67 1.71 11.45
CA ARG A 161 4.07 2.82 12.33
C ARG A 161 2.92 3.50 13.04
N PRO A 162 3.14 4.01 14.27
CA PRO A 162 2.18 4.90 14.91
C PRO A 162 1.94 6.17 14.09
N ILE A 163 0.72 6.68 14.10
CA ILE A 163 0.42 8.00 13.53
C ILE A 163 0.88 9.09 14.51
N ALA A 164 1.48 10.15 13.96
CA ALA A 164 1.86 11.33 14.74
C ALA A 164 0.64 12.07 15.29
N ASP A 165 0.77 12.69 16.47
CA ASP A 165 -0.35 13.36 17.12
C ASP A 165 -0.84 14.62 16.36
N SER A 166 -0.01 15.18 15.46
CA SER A 166 -0.36 16.30 14.60
C SER A 166 0.54 16.38 13.35
N ILE A 167 0.07 17.09 12.33
CA ILE A 167 0.84 17.44 11.12
C ILE A 167 1.04 18.96 11.08
N PRO A 168 2.24 19.47 10.75
CA PRO A 168 2.45 20.90 10.56
C PRO A 168 1.64 21.45 9.38
N VAL A 169 0.81 22.46 9.65
CA VAL A 169 -0.13 23.10 8.70
C VAL A 169 -0.25 24.60 8.97
N ASP A 170 -0.68 25.39 7.99
CA ASP A 170 -1.10 26.77 8.25
C ASP A 170 -2.55 26.78 8.73
N VAL A 171 -2.75 27.03 10.02
CA VAL A 171 -4.08 27.01 10.67
C VAL A 171 -5.08 27.95 9.99
N ARG A 172 -4.64 29.07 9.40
CA ARG A 172 -5.55 29.98 8.69
C ARG A 172 -6.11 29.34 7.42
N LYS A 173 -5.28 28.56 6.71
CA LYS A 173 -5.71 27.78 5.55
C LYS A 173 -6.61 26.62 5.95
N VAL A 174 -6.29 25.95 7.05
CA VAL A 174 -7.13 24.87 7.63
C VAL A 174 -8.55 25.36 7.89
N ILE A 175 -8.72 26.53 8.51
CA ILE A 175 -10.05 27.10 8.81
C ILE A 175 -10.83 27.34 7.51
N LEU A 176 -10.19 27.95 6.49
CA LEU A 176 -10.84 28.17 5.19
C LEU A 176 -11.16 26.83 4.49
N GLY A 177 -10.27 25.85 4.59
CA GLY A 177 -10.45 24.51 4.05
C GLY A 177 -11.61 23.76 4.71
N GLU A 178 -11.75 23.83 6.04
CA GLU A 178 -12.87 23.24 6.77
C GLU A 178 -14.20 23.86 6.33
N MET A 179 -14.22 25.19 6.13
CA MET A 179 -15.40 25.88 5.59
C MET A 179 -15.74 25.38 4.19
N LEU A 180 -14.76 25.32 3.28
CA LEU A 180 -14.95 24.85 1.90
C LEU A 180 -15.38 23.38 1.83
N TYR A 181 -14.81 22.53 2.68
CA TYR A 181 -15.13 21.10 2.74
C TYR A 181 -16.62 20.83 3.01
N HIS A 182 -17.27 21.72 3.77
CA HIS A 182 -18.68 21.65 4.10
C HIS A 182 -19.56 22.57 3.22
N ASP A 183 -18.98 23.30 2.27
CA ASP A 183 -19.69 24.30 1.49
C ASP A 183 -20.37 23.66 0.27
N THR A 184 -21.71 23.60 0.28
CA THR A 184 -22.45 23.03 -0.85
C THR A 184 -22.40 23.89 -2.10
N ARG A 185 -21.95 25.15 -2.02
CA ARG A 185 -21.77 26.01 -3.21
C ARG A 185 -20.76 25.44 -4.21
N LEU A 186 -19.90 24.53 -3.75
CA LEU A 186 -18.99 23.76 -4.59
C LEU A 186 -19.70 22.75 -5.51
N SER A 187 -20.99 22.45 -5.33
CA SER A 187 -21.80 21.70 -6.30
C SER A 187 -22.70 22.62 -7.12
N VAL A 188 -22.95 22.25 -8.37
CA VAL A 188 -23.67 23.10 -9.32
C VAL A 188 -25.08 23.46 -8.85
N ASP A 189 -25.73 22.57 -8.11
CA ASP A 189 -27.10 22.69 -7.58
C ASP A 189 -27.19 23.03 -6.08
N ASN A 190 -26.05 23.32 -5.43
CA ASN A 190 -25.95 23.63 -3.99
C ASN A 190 -26.42 22.50 -3.04
N THR A 191 -26.40 21.23 -3.47
CA THR A 191 -26.85 20.09 -2.66
C THR A 191 -25.74 19.21 -2.08
N VAL A 192 -24.54 19.24 -2.66
CA VAL A 192 -23.43 18.34 -2.32
C VAL A 192 -22.19 19.12 -1.87
N SER A 193 -21.53 18.64 -0.83
CA SER A 193 -20.21 19.09 -0.37
C SER A 193 -19.28 17.88 -0.23
N CYS A 194 -18.00 18.09 0.08
CA CYS A 194 -17.09 16.98 0.39
C CYS A 194 -17.64 16.13 1.56
N ALA A 195 -18.20 16.81 2.58
CA ALA A 195 -18.78 16.16 3.75
C ALA A 195 -20.02 15.29 3.46
N THR A 196 -20.66 15.44 2.29
CA THR A 196 -21.80 14.62 1.88
C THR A 196 -21.40 13.16 1.67
N CYS A 197 -20.26 12.92 1.01
CA CYS A 197 -19.74 11.58 0.75
C CYS A 197 -18.68 11.15 1.79
N HIS A 198 -18.04 12.12 2.45
CA HIS A 198 -16.93 11.90 3.37
C HIS A 198 -17.24 12.49 4.76
N GLY A 199 -18.34 12.07 5.37
CA GLY A 199 -18.78 12.60 6.66
C GLY A 199 -17.77 12.35 7.79
N LEU A 200 -17.35 13.41 8.49
CA LEU A 200 -16.33 13.28 9.54
C LEU A 200 -16.83 12.55 10.79
N ASN A 201 -18.15 12.50 11.00
CA ASN A 201 -18.82 11.73 12.05
C ASN A 201 -19.17 10.28 11.62
N THR A 202 -18.92 9.93 10.36
CA THR A 202 -19.21 8.62 9.77
C THR A 202 -17.94 7.91 9.30
N GLY A 203 -16.83 8.11 10.03
CA GLY A 203 -15.55 7.51 9.68
C GLY A 203 -14.89 8.06 8.41
N GLY A 204 -15.34 9.23 7.91
CA GLY A 204 -14.82 9.86 6.69
C GLY A 204 -15.38 9.28 5.39
N VAL A 205 -16.48 8.53 5.47
CA VAL A 205 -17.17 7.87 4.33
C VAL A 205 -18.69 8.01 4.46
N ASP A 206 -19.44 7.58 3.45
CA ASP A 206 -20.91 7.56 3.45
C ASP A 206 -21.52 6.18 3.75
N ASN A 207 -20.69 5.14 3.87
CA ASN A 207 -21.07 3.74 4.03
C ASN A 207 -22.02 3.19 2.96
N LYS A 208 -21.97 3.76 1.75
CA LYS A 208 -22.68 3.24 0.57
C LYS A 208 -21.73 2.41 -0.29
N GLN A 209 -22.30 1.54 -1.13
CA GLN A 209 -21.51 0.86 -2.15
C GLN A 209 -20.91 1.90 -3.12
N PHE A 210 -21.76 2.80 -3.62
CA PHE A 210 -21.37 3.94 -4.45
C PHE A 210 -22.04 5.19 -3.91
N SER A 211 -21.27 6.28 -3.86
CA SER A 211 -21.76 7.58 -3.38
C SER A 211 -22.80 8.18 -4.32
N GLU A 212 -23.70 8.96 -3.73
CA GLU A 212 -24.71 9.74 -4.45
C GLU A 212 -24.25 11.19 -4.54
N GLY A 213 -24.05 11.68 -5.75
CA GLY A 213 -23.79 13.09 -6.04
C GLY A 213 -25.06 13.87 -6.35
N ILE A 214 -24.90 14.93 -7.15
CA ILE A 214 -26.02 15.77 -7.59
C ILE A 214 -27.13 14.94 -8.22
N GLN A 215 -28.38 15.34 -7.96
CA GLN A 215 -29.58 14.64 -8.47
C GLN A 215 -29.67 13.14 -8.10
N GLY A 216 -28.90 12.67 -7.11
CA GLY A 216 -28.85 11.26 -6.71
C GLY A 216 -28.12 10.35 -7.71
N LEU A 217 -27.33 10.93 -8.61
CA LEU A 217 -26.48 10.18 -9.53
C LEU A 217 -25.44 9.38 -8.74
N LYS A 218 -25.17 8.15 -9.17
CA LYS A 218 -24.21 7.27 -8.49
C LYS A 218 -22.84 7.34 -9.15
N GLY A 219 -21.80 7.34 -8.31
CA GLY A 219 -20.42 7.11 -8.75
C GLY A 219 -20.18 5.67 -9.22
N GLY A 220 -18.94 5.38 -9.63
CA GLY A 220 -18.51 4.05 -10.09
C GLY A 220 -17.63 3.28 -9.11
N VAL A 221 -17.20 3.91 -8.01
CA VAL A 221 -16.34 3.31 -6.98
C VAL A 221 -16.82 3.68 -5.58
N ASN A 222 -16.51 2.84 -4.60
CA ASN A 222 -16.71 3.14 -3.18
C ASN A 222 -15.83 4.33 -2.76
N ALA A 223 -16.43 5.26 -2.01
CA ALA A 223 -15.72 6.44 -1.52
C ALA A 223 -14.77 6.05 -0.37
N PRO A 224 -13.43 6.17 -0.56
CA PRO A 224 -12.48 5.88 0.51
C PRO A 224 -12.55 6.95 1.59
N THR A 225 -12.07 6.63 2.80
CA THR A 225 -12.04 7.61 3.90
C THR A 225 -11.07 8.75 3.61
N VAL A 226 -11.45 9.98 4.00
CA VAL A 226 -10.54 11.14 4.05
C VAL A 226 -9.56 11.07 5.22
N PHE A 227 -9.86 10.30 6.27
CA PHE A 227 -8.97 10.19 7.41
C PHE A 227 -7.66 9.50 7.01
N ASN A 228 -6.54 10.11 7.40
CA ASN A 228 -5.17 9.68 7.12
C ASN A 228 -4.80 9.68 5.61
N ALA A 229 -5.65 10.22 4.73
CA ALA A 229 -5.35 10.30 3.30
C ALA A 229 -4.09 11.13 2.97
N HIS A 230 -3.67 11.98 3.91
CA HIS A 230 -2.38 12.68 3.89
C HIS A 230 -1.18 11.75 3.68
N TYR A 231 -1.21 10.55 4.26
CA TYR A 231 -0.12 9.59 4.19
C TYR A 231 -0.10 8.80 2.87
N ASN A 232 -1.10 8.96 2.00
CA ASN A 232 -1.07 8.30 0.71
C ASN A 232 -0.06 8.98 -0.24
N PHE A 233 0.74 8.20 -0.96
CA PHE A 233 1.70 8.73 -1.96
C PHE A 233 1.05 9.34 -3.21
N VAL A 234 -0.24 9.04 -3.40
CA VAL A 234 -1.18 9.45 -4.47
C VAL A 234 -2.63 9.27 -3.98
N GLN A 235 -3.60 9.92 -4.60
CA GLN A 235 -5.02 9.87 -4.23
C GLN A 235 -5.89 9.17 -5.28
N PHE A 236 -7.11 8.79 -4.90
CA PHE A 236 -8.01 7.86 -5.61
C PHE A 236 -7.51 6.41 -5.67
N TRP A 237 -8.41 5.48 -6.01
CA TRP A 237 -8.11 4.04 -6.15
C TRP A 237 -7.10 3.72 -7.26
N ASP A 238 -7.15 4.45 -8.38
CA ASP A 238 -6.21 4.33 -9.51
C ASP A 238 -4.94 5.18 -9.33
N GLY A 239 -4.91 6.04 -8.31
CA GLY A 239 -3.80 6.93 -8.02
C GLY A 239 -3.58 8.04 -9.03
N ARG A 240 -4.63 8.51 -9.73
CA ARG A 240 -4.54 9.53 -10.78
C ARG A 240 -4.20 10.95 -10.29
N ALA A 241 -4.35 11.23 -8.99
CA ALA A 241 -4.02 12.52 -8.40
C ALA A 241 -2.78 12.42 -7.51
N LYS A 242 -1.80 13.33 -7.69
CA LYS A 242 -0.53 13.25 -6.95
C LYS A 242 -0.65 13.77 -5.52
N THR A 243 -1.49 14.76 -5.29
CA THR A 243 -1.70 15.42 -4.00
C THR A 243 -3.19 15.48 -3.63
N LEU A 244 -3.49 15.82 -2.38
CA LEU A 244 -4.87 16.10 -1.95
C LEU A 244 -5.44 17.32 -2.69
N ALA A 245 -4.62 18.34 -2.99
CA ALA A 245 -5.05 19.49 -3.77
C ALA A 245 -5.39 19.11 -5.23
N ASP A 246 -4.63 18.19 -5.85
CA ASP A 246 -4.99 17.66 -7.18
C ASP A 246 -6.30 16.86 -7.11
N GLN A 247 -6.49 16.08 -6.05
CA GLN A 247 -7.71 15.30 -5.81
C GLN A 247 -8.92 16.21 -5.65
N ALA A 248 -8.83 17.25 -4.82
CA ALA A 248 -9.92 18.21 -4.56
C ALA A 248 -10.34 19.01 -5.81
N GLY A 249 -9.52 19.01 -6.87
CA GLY A 249 -9.87 19.57 -8.17
C GLY A 249 -10.83 18.69 -8.99
N GLY A 250 -10.94 17.40 -8.68
CA GLY A 250 -11.74 16.44 -9.44
C GLY A 250 -13.25 16.53 -9.15
N PRO A 251 -13.69 16.28 -7.90
CA PRO A 251 -15.12 16.16 -7.59
C PRO A 251 -15.98 17.36 -7.96
N PRO A 252 -15.53 18.62 -7.76
CA PRO A 252 -16.26 19.82 -8.17
C PRO A 252 -16.69 19.82 -9.65
N LEU A 253 -15.86 19.22 -10.53
CA LEU A 253 -16.09 19.20 -11.98
C LEU A 253 -16.70 17.88 -12.49
N ASN A 254 -16.78 16.86 -11.64
CA ASN A 254 -17.28 15.55 -12.05
C ASN A 254 -18.82 15.58 -12.15
N PRO A 255 -19.41 15.25 -13.33
CA PRO A 255 -20.84 15.39 -13.58
C PRO A 255 -21.74 14.47 -12.72
N VAL A 256 -21.19 13.40 -12.13
CA VAL A 256 -21.95 12.51 -11.23
C VAL A 256 -21.67 12.78 -9.75
N GLU A 257 -20.77 13.72 -9.43
CA GLU A 257 -20.44 14.11 -8.05
C GLU A 257 -20.98 15.52 -7.77
N MET A 258 -20.28 16.59 -8.18
CA MET A 258 -20.66 17.98 -7.89
C MET A 258 -21.00 18.82 -9.13
N GLY A 259 -20.50 18.44 -10.32
CA GLY A 259 -21.05 18.81 -11.63
C GLY A 259 -20.91 20.25 -12.12
N HIS A 260 -20.00 21.06 -11.60
CA HIS A 260 -19.65 22.34 -12.25
C HIS A 260 -18.91 22.12 -13.57
N LYS A 261 -18.99 23.10 -14.47
CA LYS A 261 -18.26 23.06 -15.75
C LYS A 261 -16.83 23.54 -15.61
N SER A 262 -16.57 24.45 -14.67
CA SER A 262 -15.27 25.05 -14.44
C SER A 262 -15.13 25.56 -13.00
N PHE A 263 -13.89 25.76 -12.56
CA PHE A 263 -13.65 26.45 -11.29
C PHE A 263 -13.96 27.95 -11.36
N ASP A 264 -14.03 28.56 -12.55
CA ASP A 264 -14.43 29.96 -12.70
C ASP A 264 -15.89 30.16 -12.23
N ASP A 265 -16.78 29.21 -12.54
CA ASP A 265 -18.17 29.22 -12.06
C ASP A 265 -18.23 29.15 -10.52
N ILE A 266 -17.40 28.30 -9.92
CA ILE A 266 -17.28 28.14 -8.47
C ILE A 266 -16.73 29.42 -7.84
N CYS A 267 -15.67 29.99 -8.40
CA CYS A 267 -15.04 31.22 -7.91
C CYS A 267 -16.02 32.40 -7.96
N ALA A 268 -16.76 32.54 -9.06
CA ALA A 268 -17.78 33.58 -9.21
C ALA A 268 -18.87 33.45 -8.13
N ARG A 269 -19.35 32.24 -7.87
CA ARG A 269 -20.35 31.96 -6.84
C ARG A 269 -19.85 32.25 -5.43
N LEU A 270 -18.64 31.81 -5.08
CA LEU A 270 -18.04 32.09 -3.77
C LEU A 270 -17.75 33.59 -3.58
N ALA A 271 -17.46 34.31 -4.67
CA ALA A 271 -17.21 35.75 -4.63
C ALA A 271 -18.46 36.59 -4.26
N GLU A 272 -19.67 36.04 -4.39
CA GLU A 272 -20.91 36.71 -3.96
C GLU A 272 -20.99 36.85 -2.43
N ASP A 273 -20.28 36.01 -1.69
CA ASP A 273 -20.15 36.11 -0.24
C ASP A 273 -19.04 37.08 0.14
N ALA A 274 -19.40 38.34 0.36
CA ALA A 274 -18.45 39.41 0.66
C ALA A 274 -17.65 39.16 1.95
N ALA A 275 -18.26 38.54 2.96
CA ALA A 275 -17.60 38.25 4.23
C ALA A 275 -16.59 37.12 4.05
N PHE A 276 -16.97 36.03 3.39
CA PHE A 276 -16.06 34.92 3.13
C PHE A 276 -14.93 35.33 2.18
N THR A 277 -15.24 36.09 1.13
CA THR A 277 -14.23 36.62 0.19
C THR A 277 -13.20 37.50 0.89
N LYS A 278 -13.62 38.33 1.85
CA LYS A 278 -12.70 39.13 2.66
C LYS A 278 -11.76 38.22 3.46
N ALA A 279 -12.31 37.28 4.22
CA ALA A 279 -11.52 36.33 5.02
C ALA A 279 -10.56 35.48 4.15
N PHE A 280 -11.03 35.06 2.97
CA PHE A 280 -10.22 34.29 2.03
C PHE A 280 -9.03 35.09 1.52
N LYS A 281 -9.25 36.37 1.15
CA LYS A 281 -8.18 37.27 0.67
C LYS A 281 -7.14 37.64 1.72
N GLU A 282 -7.47 37.56 3.01
CA GLU A 282 -6.50 37.74 4.10
C GLU A 282 -5.46 36.60 4.14
N VAL A 283 -5.82 35.41 3.66
CA VAL A 283 -4.93 34.23 3.60
C VAL A 283 -4.34 34.03 2.21
N TYR A 284 -5.13 34.29 1.16
CA TYR A 284 -4.78 34.17 -0.25
C TYR A 284 -4.98 35.51 -0.96
N PRO A 285 -3.95 36.38 -1.01
CA PRO A 285 -4.06 37.74 -1.58
C PRO A 285 -4.56 37.77 -3.03
N ASP A 286 -4.27 36.74 -3.82
CA ASP A 286 -4.71 36.59 -5.21
C ASP A 286 -6.22 36.25 -5.34
N GLY A 287 -6.90 35.99 -4.22
CA GLY A 287 -8.33 35.71 -4.15
C GLY A 287 -8.71 34.31 -4.63
N TRP A 288 -9.96 34.16 -5.06
CA TRP A 288 -10.53 32.90 -5.50
C TRP A 288 -9.86 32.39 -6.79
N THR A 289 -9.22 31.24 -6.69
CA THR A 289 -8.68 30.47 -7.81
C THR A 289 -8.84 28.98 -7.48
N GLN A 290 -8.83 28.11 -8.49
CA GLN A 290 -8.79 26.66 -8.26
C GLN A 290 -7.65 26.27 -7.32
N ALA A 291 -6.44 26.78 -7.57
CA ALA A 291 -5.26 26.47 -6.78
C ALA A 291 -5.41 26.88 -5.31
N ASN A 292 -5.99 28.05 -5.03
CA ASN A 292 -6.18 28.50 -3.65
C ASN A 292 -7.28 27.71 -2.94
N ILE A 293 -8.38 27.39 -3.63
CA ILE A 293 -9.49 26.58 -3.10
C ILE A 293 -9.00 25.19 -2.74
N THR A 294 -8.35 24.50 -3.68
CA THR A 294 -7.87 23.12 -3.44
C THR A 294 -6.71 23.08 -2.46
N ASN A 295 -5.87 24.11 -2.41
CA ASN A 295 -4.84 24.22 -1.37
C ASN A 295 -5.44 24.37 0.03
N ALA A 296 -6.48 25.18 0.20
CA ALA A 296 -7.14 25.34 1.50
C ALA A 296 -7.77 24.01 1.96
N ILE A 297 -8.49 23.32 1.07
CA ILE A 297 -9.08 21.99 1.34
C ILE A 297 -7.99 20.98 1.72
N GLN A 298 -6.90 20.91 0.95
CA GLN A 298 -5.77 20.04 1.29
C GLN A 298 -5.21 20.34 2.68
N GLU A 299 -4.99 21.61 3.04
CA GLU A 299 -4.46 21.94 4.37
C GLU A 299 -5.39 21.46 5.49
N PHE A 300 -6.71 21.55 5.29
CA PHE A 300 -7.68 20.96 6.20
C PHE A 300 -7.59 19.42 6.24
N GLU A 301 -7.60 18.74 5.10
CA GLU A 301 -7.53 17.28 5.03
C GLU A 301 -6.22 16.72 5.62
N ARG A 302 -5.12 17.47 5.55
CA ARG A 302 -3.85 17.10 6.21
C ARG A 302 -3.98 17.01 7.74
N THR A 303 -4.96 17.70 8.33
CA THR A 303 -5.25 17.62 9.77
C THR A 303 -6.19 16.47 10.13
N LEU A 304 -6.84 15.84 9.14
CA LEU A 304 -7.73 14.70 9.33
C LEU A 304 -6.94 13.42 9.54
N ILE A 305 -6.10 13.42 10.58
CA ILE A 305 -5.36 12.24 11.04
C ILE A 305 -6.03 11.65 12.27
N THR A 306 -5.85 10.34 12.50
CA THR A 306 -6.43 9.62 13.63
C THR A 306 -5.35 8.89 14.44
N PRO A 307 -4.54 9.61 15.23
CA PRO A 307 -3.52 8.99 16.09
C PRO A 307 -4.14 8.21 17.25
N ASN A 308 -3.29 7.55 18.03
CA ASN A 308 -3.65 7.00 19.35
C ASN A 308 -4.72 5.90 19.31
N SER A 309 -4.77 5.17 18.18
CA SER A 309 -5.42 3.86 18.15
C SER A 309 -4.82 2.93 19.20
N ARG A 310 -5.53 1.87 19.57
CA ARG A 310 -4.99 0.88 20.53
C ARG A 310 -3.71 0.24 19.98
N PHE A 311 -3.64 0.03 18.66
CA PHE A 311 -2.43 -0.43 18.00
C PHE A 311 -1.28 0.58 18.07
N ASP A 312 -1.55 1.89 17.90
CA ASP A 312 -0.53 2.92 18.05
C ASP A 312 0.04 2.94 19.47
N LYS A 313 -0.82 2.84 20.48
CA LYS A 313 -0.41 2.79 21.89
C LYS A 313 0.48 1.57 22.15
N TYR A 314 0.14 0.42 21.58
CA TYR A 314 0.97 -0.79 21.65
C TYR A 314 2.33 -0.62 20.99
N LEU A 315 2.39 -0.07 19.76
CA LEU A 315 3.64 0.24 19.07
C LEU A 315 4.49 1.29 19.82
N LYS A 316 3.84 2.23 20.53
CA LYS A 316 4.50 3.22 21.42
C LYS A 316 4.97 2.61 22.76
N GLY A 317 4.70 1.32 23.03
CA GLY A 317 5.20 0.58 24.19
C GLY A 317 4.15 0.21 25.26
N ASP A 318 2.90 0.64 25.12
CA ASP A 318 1.82 0.24 26.02
C ASP A 318 1.33 -1.18 25.71
N LYS A 319 1.96 -2.18 26.33
CA LYS A 319 1.63 -3.60 26.14
C LYS A 319 0.21 -3.96 26.58
N ALA A 320 -0.41 -3.18 27.47
CA ALA A 320 -1.77 -3.43 27.92
C ALA A 320 -2.83 -2.89 26.94
N ALA A 321 -2.43 -2.12 25.91
CA ALA A 321 -3.34 -1.57 24.92
C ALA A 321 -4.03 -2.64 24.07
N LEU A 322 -3.38 -3.79 23.86
CA LEU A 322 -3.91 -4.93 23.10
C LEU A 322 -4.13 -6.16 23.99
N THR A 323 -5.14 -6.95 23.62
CA THR A 323 -5.34 -8.29 24.16
C THR A 323 -4.41 -9.29 23.45
N GLN A 324 -4.26 -10.48 24.02
CA GLN A 324 -3.48 -11.55 23.38
C GLN A 324 -4.06 -11.96 22.01
N GLU A 325 -5.39 -11.95 21.86
CA GLU A 325 -6.05 -12.28 20.59
C GLU A 325 -5.72 -11.26 19.49
N GLU A 326 -5.68 -9.98 19.83
CA GLU A 326 -5.33 -8.90 18.91
C GLU A 326 -3.84 -8.92 18.54
N ILE A 327 -2.96 -9.26 19.50
CA ILE A 327 -1.54 -9.48 19.24
C ILE A 327 -1.35 -10.65 18.27
N THR A 328 -2.02 -11.79 18.51
CA THR A 328 -2.00 -12.93 17.58
C THR A 328 -2.56 -12.55 16.22
N GLY A 329 -3.60 -11.70 16.16
CA GLY A 329 -4.10 -11.14 14.90
C GLY A 329 -3.04 -10.36 14.11
N TYR A 330 -2.24 -9.54 14.80
CA TYR A 330 -1.13 -8.82 14.17
C TYR A 330 0.02 -9.75 13.73
N GLU A 331 0.31 -10.80 14.50
CA GLU A 331 1.27 -11.83 14.12
C GLU A 331 0.82 -12.56 12.83
N LEU A 332 -0.46 -12.94 12.75
CA LEU A 332 -1.05 -13.52 11.53
C LEU A 332 -1.00 -12.56 10.35
N PHE A 333 -1.24 -11.26 10.59
CA PHE A 333 -1.16 -10.22 9.55
C PHE A 333 0.25 -10.15 8.93
N LYS A 334 1.30 -10.32 9.73
CA LYS A 334 2.68 -10.41 9.24
C LYS A 334 2.98 -11.78 8.62
N GLN A 335 2.51 -12.86 9.24
CA GLN A 335 2.70 -14.22 8.76
C GLN A 335 2.15 -14.41 7.36
N TYR A 336 0.94 -13.89 7.08
CA TYR A 336 0.26 -13.96 5.79
C TYR A 336 0.59 -12.79 4.85
N ASN A 337 1.79 -12.22 4.96
CA ASN A 337 2.32 -11.22 4.02
C ASN A 337 1.51 -9.91 3.91
N CYS A 338 0.47 -9.67 4.70
CA CYS A 338 -0.36 -8.46 4.59
C CYS A 338 0.50 -7.20 4.81
N ALA A 339 1.45 -7.27 5.74
CA ALA A 339 2.44 -6.23 6.05
C ALA A 339 3.54 -6.04 4.97
N THR A 340 3.40 -6.64 3.79
CA THR A 340 4.27 -6.35 2.62
C THR A 340 3.65 -5.31 1.69
N CYS A 341 2.33 -5.14 1.72
CA CYS A 341 1.61 -4.12 0.95
C CYS A 341 1.02 -3.03 1.87
N HIS A 342 0.59 -3.43 3.06
CA HIS A 342 0.00 -2.55 4.07
C HIS A 342 1.04 -2.06 5.08
N VAL A 343 1.93 -1.18 4.62
CA VAL A 343 3.07 -0.65 5.38
C VAL A 343 2.87 0.81 5.82
N GLY A 344 3.79 1.33 6.63
CA GLY A 344 3.87 2.73 7.04
C GLY A 344 2.84 3.13 8.09
N GLU A 345 2.60 4.45 8.19
CA GLU A 345 1.70 5.05 9.18
C GLU A 345 0.23 4.70 8.90
N ASN A 346 -0.15 4.61 7.63
CA ASN A 346 -1.53 4.36 7.20
C ASN A 346 -1.84 2.87 6.97
N LEU A 347 -0.85 1.98 7.13
CA LEU A 347 -0.94 0.55 6.80
C LEU A 347 -1.48 0.35 5.38
N GLY A 348 -0.82 0.99 4.42
CA GLY A 348 -1.25 1.09 3.02
C GLY A 348 -1.01 2.48 2.45
N GLY A 349 -1.40 2.68 1.20
CA GLY A 349 -1.25 3.97 0.53
C GLY A 349 0.18 4.29 0.13
N GLN A 350 1.03 3.28 -0.10
CA GLN A 350 2.43 3.47 -0.51
C GLN A 350 2.84 2.75 -1.81
N SER A 351 1.97 1.92 -2.38
CA SER A 351 2.22 1.25 -3.67
C SER A 351 0.95 1.01 -4.48
N TYR A 352 1.15 0.57 -5.73
CA TYR A 352 0.11 -0.02 -6.55
C TYR A 352 0.28 -1.54 -6.58
N GLU A 353 -0.75 -2.27 -6.16
CA GLU A 353 -0.73 -3.73 -6.14
C GLU A 353 -1.84 -4.27 -7.00
N LEU A 354 -1.58 -5.44 -7.57
CA LEU A 354 -2.57 -6.20 -8.32
C LEU A 354 -3.59 -6.77 -7.34
N MET A 355 -4.87 -6.56 -7.62
CA MET A 355 -5.95 -7.31 -6.97
C MET A 355 -6.10 -8.66 -7.68
N GLY A 356 -5.91 -9.76 -6.96
CA GLY A 356 -5.93 -11.12 -7.48
C GLY A 356 -4.55 -11.66 -7.87
N LEU A 357 -3.56 -11.52 -6.97
CA LEU A 357 -2.21 -12.04 -7.22
C LEU A 357 -2.15 -13.58 -7.30
N GLN A 358 -2.84 -14.27 -6.39
CA GLN A 358 -2.84 -15.73 -6.23
C GLN A 358 -4.14 -16.39 -6.75
N GLY A 359 -5.19 -15.60 -6.99
CA GLY A 359 -6.44 -16.07 -7.59
C GLY A 359 -7.17 -14.96 -8.34
N ASP A 360 -8.10 -15.33 -9.22
CA ASP A 360 -8.82 -14.37 -10.06
C ASP A 360 -10.05 -13.79 -9.34
N TYR A 361 -9.84 -12.76 -8.52
CA TYR A 361 -10.92 -12.05 -7.81
C TYR A 361 -12.03 -11.58 -8.76
N PHE A 362 -11.65 -11.09 -9.94
CA PHE A 362 -12.58 -10.48 -10.89
C PHE A 362 -13.47 -11.52 -11.57
N ALA A 363 -12.94 -12.72 -11.86
CA ALA A 363 -13.74 -13.84 -12.32
C ALA A 363 -14.64 -14.40 -11.21
N ASP A 364 -14.11 -14.58 -9.99
CA ASP A 364 -14.82 -15.26 -8.90
C ASP A 364 -15.91 -14.39 -8.23
N ARG A 365 -15.82 -13.05 -8.30
CA ARG A 365 -16.79 -12.15 -7.66
C ARG A 365 -18.17 -12.13 -8.33
N ASN A 366 -18.32 -12.73 -9.52
CA ASN A 366 -19.59 -12.87 -10.25
C ASN A 366 -20.32 -11.54 -10.54
N THR A 367 -19.58 -10.48 -10.85
CA THR A 367 -20.12 -9.19 -11.30
C THR A 367 -19.48 -8.78 -12.62
N GLU A 368 -20.20 -8.01 -13.44
CA GLU A 368 -19.68 -7.49 -14.70
C GLU A 368 -18.41 -6.64 -14.46
N ILE A 369 -17.42 -6.80 -15.33
CA ILE A 369 -16.22 -5.95 -15.34
C ILE A 369 -16.61 -4.58 -15.86
N THR A 370 -16.49 -3.59 -14.99
CA THR A 370 -16.69 -2.18 -15.28
C THR A 370 -15.37 -1.53 -15.70
N LEU A 371 -15.45 -0.30 -16.22
CA LEU A 371 -14.25 0.48 -16.51
C LEU A 371 -13.39 0.68 -15.24
N GLU A 372 -14.02 0.88 -14.07
CA GLU A 372 -13.32 1.12 -12.79
C GLU A 372 -12.49 -0.08 -12.33
N ASP A 373 -12.88 -1.29 -12.72
CA ASP A 373 -12.14 -2.51 -12.41
C ASP A 373 -10.75 -2.55 -13.09
N HIS A 374 -10.53 -1.75 -14.15
CA HIS A 374 -9.22 -1.64 -14.77
C HIS A 374 -8.19 -0.90 -13.89
N GLY A 375 -8.64 -0.21 -12.83
CA GLY A 375 -7.76 0.47 -11.88
C GLY A 375 -6.78 1.42 -12.56
N ARG A 376 -5.50 1.32 -12.20
CA ARG A 376 -4.40 2.15 -12.71
C ARG A 376 -4.26 2.10 -14.23
N ASN A 377 -4.60 1.00 -14.88
CA ASN A 377 -4.56 0.90 -16.35
C ASN A 377 -5.44 1.96 -17.03
N LYS A 378 -6.52 2.43 -16.39
CA LYS A 378 -7.32 3.53 -16.93
C LYS A 378 -6.50 4.79 -17.22
N GLU A 379 -5.46 5.03 -16.42
CA GLU A 379 -4.60 6.19 -16.52
C GLU A 379 -3.38 5.91 -17.40
N THR A 380 -2.74 4.75 -17.22
CA THR A 380 -1.44 4.46 -17.86
C THR A 380 -1.54 3.75 -19.19
N LYS A 381 -2.68 3.11 -19.48
CA LYS A 381 -2.91 2.21 -20.63
C LYS A 381 -1.91 1.05 -20.74
N THR A 382 -1.16 0.77 -19.67
CA THR A 382 -0.13 -0.27 -19.64
C THR A 382 -0.74 -1.59 -19.17
N GLU A 383 -0.47 -2.70 -19.87
CA GLU A 383 -1.07 -4.02 -19.59
C GLU A 383 -0.79 -4.50 -18.16
N ARG A 384 0.43 -4.27 -17.64
CA ARG A 384 0.81 -4.63 -16.27
C ARG A 384 -0.08 -3.97 -15.20
N ASP A 385 -0.66 -2.81 -15.51
CA ASP A 385 -1.45 -2.02 -14.58
C ASP A 385 -2.93 -2.43 -14.55
N ILE A 386 -3.34 -3.41 -15.38
CA ILE A 386 -4.70 -3.94 -15.34
C ILE A 386 -4.95 -4.53 -13.95
N HIS A 387 -6.07 -4.15 -13.35
CA HIS A 387 -6.48 -4.56 -12.00
C HIS A 387 -5.50 -4.16 -10.88
N ARG A 388 -4.62 -3.18 -11.15
CA ARG A 388 -3.77 -2.60 -10.10
C ARG A 388 -4.43 -1.40 -9.48
N PHE A 389 -4.42 -1.36 -8.16
CA PHE A 389 -4.98 -0.26 -7.38
C PHE A 389 -3.94 0.25 -6.39
N LYS A 390 -4.05 1.51 -6.02
CA LYS A 390 -3.38 2.01 -4.82
C LYS A 390 -3.88 1.17 -3.65
N VAL A 391 -2.97 0.56 -2.91
CA VAL A 391 -3.31 -0.18 -1.69
C VAL A 391 -4.03 0.76 -0.73
N PRO A 392 -5.27 0.48 -0.28
CA PRO A 392 -5.96 1.34 0.66
C PRO A 392 -5.28 1.28 2.04
N GLY A 393 -5.33 2.39 2.78
CA GLY A 393 -4.94 2.39 4.19
C GLY A 393 -5.95 1.59 5.02
N LEU A 394 -5.47 0.87 6.05
CA LEU A 394 -6.31 0.06 6.93
C LEU A 394 -6.67 0.78 8.25
N ARG A 395 -6.23 2.02 8.43
CA ARG A 395 -6.65 2.85 9.56
C ARG A 395 -8.15 3.07 9.51
N ASN A 396 -8.81 2.93 10.65
CA ASN A 396 -10.27 3.05 10.80
C ASN A 396 -11.09 2.07 9.95
N ILE A 397 -10.50 1.00 9.41
CA ILE A 397 -11.17 0.07 8.49
C ILE A 397 -12.47 -0.52 9.04
N ALA A 398 -12.55 -0.73 10.36
CA ALA A 398 -13.76 -1.23 11.02
C ALA A 398 -14.98 -0.28 10.91
N LEU A 399 -14.78 0.97 10.47
CA LEU A 399 -15.81 1.99 10.32
C LEU A 399 -16.19 2.25 8.86
N THR A 400 -15.52 1.65 7.88
CA THR A 400 -15.61 2.07 6.48
C THR A 400 -16.18 1.01 5.55
N ALA A 401 -17.04 0.13 6.06
CA ALA A 401 -17.80 -0.79 5.21
C ALA A 401 -18.73 -0.02 4.25
N PRO A 402 -19.04 -0.56 3.06
CA PRO A 402 -18.53 -1.81 2.49
C PRO A 402 -17.09 -1.67 1.95
N TYR A 403 -16.44 -2.80 1.64
CA TYR A 403 -15.02 -2.89 1.31
C TYR A 403 -14.75 -3.17 -0.17
N PHE A 404 -13.49 -2.95 -0.56
CA PHE A 404 -12.95 -2.92 -1.92
C PHE A 404 -13.44 -1.73 -2.76
N HIS A 405 -12.80 -1.50 -3.91
CA HIS A 405 -13.12 -0.36 -4.78
C HIS A 405 -14.55 -0.41 -5.32
N ASP A 406 -15.13 -1.60 -5.40
CA ASP A 406 -16.49 -1.85 -5.90
C ASP A 406 -17.55 -1.94 -4.77
N GLY A 407 -17.13 -1.87 -3.50
CA GLY A 407 -18.01 -1.97 -2.34
C GLY A 407 -18.79 -3.29 -2.24
N THR A 408 -18.29 -4.38 -2.84
CA THR A 408 -19.03 -5.65 -2.91
C THR A 408 -18.97 -6.46 -1.62
N LYS A 409 -17.94 -6.28 -0.78
CA LYS A 409 -17.82 -6.98 0.51
C LYS A 409 -18.47 -6.18 1.61
N LYS A 410 -19.41 -6.79 2.32
CA LYS A 410 -20.23 -6.10 3.32
C LYS A 410 -19.61 -6.17 4.70
N THR A 411 -18.86 -7.24 4.99
CA THR A 411 -18.26 -7.48 6.29
C THR A 411 -16.74 -7.49 6.22
N LEU A 412 -16.09 -7.16 7.34
CA LEU A 412 -14.64 -7.14 7.41
C LEU A 412 -14.08 -8.56 7.31
N GLU A 413 -14.82 -9.53 7.83
CA GLU A 413 -14.56 -10.97 7.74
C GLU A 413 -14.53 -11.44 6.28
N GLU A 414 -15.50 -11.02 5.45
CA GLU A 414 -15.50 -11.31 4.01
C GLU A 414 -14.27 -10.71 3.32
N ALA A 415 -13.96 -9.44 3.59
CA ALA A 415 -12.82 -8.76 3.00
C ALA A 415 -11.48 -9.42 3.39
N VAL A 416 -11.32 -9.81 4.66
CA VAL A 416 -10.12 -10.48 5.17
C VAL A 416 -9.93 -11.85 4.52
N ARG A 417 -11.00 -12.64 4.40
CA ARG A 417 -10.94 -13.95 3.74
C ARG A 417 -10.59 -13.84 2.26
N ASP A 418 -11.20 -12.88 1.57
CA ASP A 418 -10.91 -12.64 0.16
C ASP A 418 -9.46 -12.17 -0.04
N MET A 419 -8.94 -11.26 0.80
CA MET A 419 -7.53 -10.86 0.74
C MET A 419 -6.60 -12.06 0.97
N ALA A 420 -6.87 -12.92 1.94
CA ALA A 420 -6.06 -14.11 2.18
C ALA A 420 -6.11 -15.09 1.00
N LYS A 421 -7.29 -15.34 0.44
CA LYS A 421 -7.48 -16.22 -0.71
C LYS A 421 -6.80 -15.66 -1.97
N TYR A 422 -7.15 -14.44 -2.36
CA TYR A 422 -6.79 -13.90 -3.67
C TYR A 422 -5.41 -13.24 -3.71
N GLU A 423 -4.88 -12.72 -2.59
CA GLU A 423 -3.55 -12.08 -2.57
C GLU A 423 -2.45 -12.99 -2.03
N VAL A 424 -2.79 -13.89 -1.10
CA VAL A 424 -1.82 -14.73 -0.38
C VAL A 424 -1.93 -16.21 -0.75
N GLY A 425 -3.09 -16.67 -1.22
CA GLY A 425 -3.32 -18.06 -1.59
C GLY A 425 -3.59 -18.96 -0.37
N VAL A 426 -4.17 -18.40 0.70
CA VAL A 426 -4.47 -19.11 1.95
C VAL A 426 -5.97 -19.05 2.26
N GLU A 427 -6.55 -20.20 2.59
CA GLU A 427 -7.90 -20.29 3.16
C GLU A 427 -7.82 -20.18 4.69
N LEU A 428 -8.35 -19.09 5.23
CA LEU A 428 -8.32 -18.84 6.68
C LEU A 428 -9.38 -19.68 7.40
N THR A 429 -9.01 -20.20 8.58
CA THR A 429 -9.98 -20.72 9.52
C THR A 429 -10.86 -19.59 10.10
N ASP A 430 -11.99 -19.96 10.72
CA ASP A 430 -12.84 -19.00 11.42
C ASP A 430 -12.10 -18.30 12.56
N GLN A 431 -11.22 -19.03 13.25
CA GLN A 431 -10.41 -18.49 14.34
C GLN A 431 -9.38 -17.48 13.83
N GLU A 432 -8.62 -17.81 12.78
CA GLU A 432 -7.64 -16.89 12.19
C GLU A 432 -8.31 -15.63 11.63
N THR A 433 -9.49 -15.80 11.00
CA THR A 433 -10.30 -14.68 10.52
C THR A 433 -10.72 -13.77 11.68
N ALA A 434 -11.22 -14.34 12.77
CA ALA A 434 -11.63 -13.58 13.95
C ALA A 434 -10.44 -12.83 14.58
N GLN A 435 -9.27 -13.46 14.66
CA GLN A 435 -8.04 -12.86 15.20
C GLN A 435 -7.56 -11.69 14.34
N LEU A 436 -7.50 -11.86 13.02
CA LEU A 436 -7.16 -10.79 12.07
C LEU A 436 -8.14 -9.62 12.17
N VAL A 437 -9.44 -9.90 12.17
CA VAL A 437 -10.48 -8.87 12.32
C VAL A 437 -10.37 -8.16 13.67
N SER A 438 -10.07 -8.89 14.74
CA SER A 438 -9.83 -8.32 16.08
C SER A 438 -8.68 -7.33 16.04
N PHE A 439 -7.54 -7.70 15.43
CA PHE A 439 -6.43 -6.78 15.16
C PHE A 439 -6.85 -5.56 14.35
N LEU A 440 -7.53 -5.72 13.21
CA LEU A 440 -7.95 -4.61 12.35
C LEU A 440 -8.86 -3.60 13.07
N LYS A 441 -9.70 -4.06 14.01
CA LYS A 441 -10.52 -3.18 14.85
C LYS A 441 -9.70 -2.30 15.81
N THR A 442 -8.47 -2.68 16.13
CA THR A 442 -7.55 -1.89 16.95
C THR A 442 -6.94 -0.70 16.21
N LEU A 443 -7.11 -0.64 14.88
CA LEU A 443 -6.59 0.41 14.00
C LEU A 443 -7.46 1.68 13.97
N THR A 444 -8.60 1.69 14.65
CA THR A 444 -9.44 2.89 14.82
C THR A 444 -8.78 3.86 15.79
N GLY A 445 -8.43 5.05 15.29
CA GLY A 445 -7.75 6.09 16.07
C GLY A 445 -8.69 7.09 16.71
N GLU A 446 -8.11 8.17 17.22
CA GLU A 446 -8.81 9.28 17.85
C GLU A 446 -8.87 10.49 16.91
N TYR A 447 -10.04 11.12 16.77
CA TYR A 447 -10.23 12.40 16.10
C TYR A 447 -10.71 13.44 17.11
N LYS A 448 -10.03 14.60 17.17
CA LYS A 448 -10.28 15.66 18.18
C LYS A 448 -10.29 15.12 19.62
N GLY A 449 -9.37 14.19 19.92
CA GLY A 449 -9.16 13.61 21.26
C GLY A 449 -10.21 12.59 21.71
N LYS A 450 -11.03 12.07 20.78
CA LYS A 450 -12.03 11.03 21.05
C LYS A 450 -11.87 9.91 20.04
N THR A 451 -12.05 8.66 20.46
CA THR A 451 -12.10 7.52 19.53
C THR A 451 -13.08 7.83 18.41
N LEU A 452 -12.63 7.68 17.17
CA LEU A 452 -13.48 7.89 16.00
C LEU A 452 -14.65 6.91 16.03
N THR A 453 -15.84 7.40 15.71
CA THR A 453 -17.06 6.60 15.62
C THR A 453 -17.67 6.75 14.24
N ASN A 454 -18.64 5.90 13.93
CA ASN A 454 -19.46 6.03 12.75
C ASN A 454 -20.94 6.07 13.13
N ASP A 455 -21.60 7.20 12.89
CA ASP A 455 -23.02 7.38 13.18
C ASP A 455 -23.95 6.51 12.31
N ASN A 456 -23.51 6.04 11.14
CA ASN A 456 -24.26 5.13 10.28
C ASN A 456 -24.25 3.67 10.78
N MET A 457 -23.40 3.35 11.76
CA MET A 457 -23.24 1.99 12.29
C MET A 457 -23.82 1.83 13.72
N LYS A 458 -24.50 2.84 14.24
CA LYS A 458 -25.08 2.85 15.59
C LYS A 458 -26.46 2.23 15.68
#